data_AF-A0A350KPV5-F1
#
_entry.id   AF-A0A350KPV5-F1
#
_cell.length_a   1.000
_cell.length_b   1.000
_cell.length_c   1.000
_cell.angle_alpha   90.00
_cell.angle_beta   90.00
_cell.angle_gamma   90.00
#
_symmetry.space_group_name_H-M   'P 1'
#
loop_
_entity.id
_entity.type
_entity.pdbx_description
1 polymer ?
#
loop_
_entity_poly.entity_id
_entity_poly.type
_entity_poly.pdbx_seq_one_letter_code
_entity_poly.pdbx_strand_id
1 'polypeptide(L)'
;PAKDRPCIAADMRIDKNGRLVSKKFVRAMMRSAARLNYHEVQRVYDGGLSEMNDDLRRHITDLRGAFLVLNAAREKRGALDLDVVEREIKLDENGQVASITPRERLDSHKTIEEFMILANVAAAETLEEKDVPAMYRVHEPPSAEKAAALQTFLGSLGIKAGKNGKLRNNDINAVLDQVRGTPRAGMVNELILRAQSQARYSP
;
A
#
# COMPACT_ATOMS: atom_id res chain seq x y z
N PRO A 1 -1.37 0.18 -24.87
CA PRO A 1 -2.73 0.73 -25.10
C PRO A 1 -3.27 0.23 -26.46
N ALA A 2 -4.58 0.30 -26.65
CA ALA A 2 -5.32 0.03 -27.89
C ALA A 2 -5.13 -1.37 -28.53
N LYS A 3 -4.72 -2.38 -27.76
CA LYS A 3 -4.61 -3.77 -28.22
C LYS A 3 -5.42 -4.68 -27.31
N ASP A 4 -6.07 -5.68 -27.91
CA ASP A 4 -6.80 -6.71 -27.17
C ASP A 4 -5.82 -7.62 -26.44
N ARG A 5 -6.12 -7.90 -25.17
CA ARG A 5 -5.33 -8.76 -24.30
C ARG A 5 -6.24 -9.63 -23.45
N PRO A 6 -6.02 -10.96 -23.38
CA PRO A 6 -6.71 -11.80 -22.42
C PRO A 6 -6.26 -11.44 -21.00
N CYS A 7 -7.20 -11.44 -20.07
CA CYS A 7 -6.94 -11.19 -18.66
C CYS A 7 -7.89 -12.01 -17.78
N ILE A 8 -7.52 -12.12 -16.50
CA ILE A 8 -8.45 -12.46 -15.43
C ILE A 8 -8.85 -11.15 -14.78
N ALA A 9 -10.14 -10.84 -14.79
CA ALA A 9 -10.68 -9.64 -14.19
C ALA A 9 -11.31 -9.96 -12.83
N ALA A 10 -11.02 -9.11 -11.84
CA ALA A 10 -11.71 -9.07 -10.55
C ALA A 10 -12.77 -7.95 -10.61
N ASP A 11 -14.04 -8.33 -10.70
CA ASP A 11 -15.18 -7.43 -10.57
C ASP A 11 -15.54 -7.35 -9.09
N MET A 12 -15.41 -6.15 -8.51
CA MET A 12 -15.50 -5.91 -7.07
C MET A 12 -16.40 -4.71 -6.80
N ARG A 13 -17.25 -4.83 -5.77
CA ARG A 13 -18.05 -3.71 -5.27
C ARG A 13 -17.65 -3.39 -3.85
N ILE A 14 -17.45 -2.11 -3.56
CA ILE A 14 -17.16 -1.60 -2.23
C ILE A 14 -18.30 -0.71 -1.75
N ASP A 15 -18.58 -0.71 -0.45
CA ASP A 15 -19.53 0.23 0.14
C ASP A 15 -18.88 1.58 0.47
N LYS A 16 -19.68 2.53 0.96
CA LYS A 16 -19.23 3.87 1.38
C LYS A 16 -18.23 3.87 2.54
N ASN A 17 -18.04 2.74 3.22
CA ASN A 17 -17.11 2.58 4.33
C ASN A 17 -15.85 1.80 3.90
N GLY A 18 -15.68 1.52 2.60
CA GLY A 18 -14.52 0.81 2.06
C GLY A 18 -14.51 -0.68 2.36
N ARG A 19 -15.69 -1.26 2.67
CA ARG A 19 -15.85 -2.71 2.82
C ARG A 19 -16.15 -3.35 1.46
N LEU A 20 -15.43 -4.42 1.13
CA LEU A 20 -15.75 -5.27 -0.01
C LEU A 20 -17.10 -5.97 0.23
N VAL A 21 -18.09 -5.72 -0.63
CA VAL A 21 -19.45 -6.28 -0.51
C VAL A 21 -19.74 -7.38 -1.50
N SER A 22 -19.04 -7.42 -2.63
CA SER A 22 -19.13 -8.52 -3.59
C SER A 22 -17.85 -8.58 -4.43
N LYS A 23 -17.49 -9.79 -4.86
CA LYS A 23 -16.34 -10.09 -5.69
C LYS A 23 -16.67 -11.20 -6.68
N LYS A 24 -16.18 -11.09 -7.91
CA LYS A 24 -16.30 -12.11 -8.95
C LYS A 24 -15.06 -12.12 -9.81
N PHE A 25 -14.51 -13.31 -10.06
CA PHE A 25 -13.39 -13.49 -10.97
C PHE A 25 -13.90 -14.07 -12.30
N VAL A 26 -13.50 -13.44 -13.41
CA VAL A 26 -13.88 -13.86 -14.77
C VAL A 26 -12.68 -13.85 -15.70
N ARG A 27 -12.70 -14.73 -16.72
CA ARG A 27 -11.81 -14.60 -17.87
C ARG A 27 -12.41 -13.57 -18.82
N ALA A 28 -11.61 -12.60 -19.25
CA ALA A 28 -12.05 -11.50 -20.09
C ALA A 28 -11.03 -11.15 -21.17
N MET A 29 -11.47 -10.40 -22.17
CA MET A 29 -10.60 -9.70 -23.13
C MET A 29 -10.70 -8.21 -22.83
N MET A 30 -9.56 -7.55 -22.63
CA MET A 30 -9.50 -6.11 -22.39
C MET A 30 -8.76 -5.37 -23.50
N ARG A 31 -9.15 -4.12 -23.75
CA ARG A 31 -8.42 -3.16 -24.59
C ARG A 31 -8.14 -1.90 -23.80
N SER A 32 -6.91 -1.74 -23.30
CA SER A 32 -6.52 -0.57 -22.49
C SER A 32 -6.67 0.72 -23.31
N ALA A 33 -7.50 1.64 -22.83
CA ALA A 33 -7.80 2.91 -23.51
C ALA A 33 -6.58 3.86 -23.52
N ALA A 34 -5.79 3.87 -22.45
CA ALA A 34 -4.60 4.71 -22.32
C ALA A 34 -3.46 3.97 -21.61
N ARG A 35 -2.23 4.44 -21.84
CA ARG A 35 -1.05 4.10 -21.05
C ARG A 35 -0.63 5.38 -20.34
N LEU A 36 -0.79 5.40 -19.03
CA LEU A 36 -0.51 6.55 -18.19
C LEU A 36 0.63 6.25 -17.23
N ASN A 37 1.40 7.28 -16.89
CA ASN A 37 2.32 7.26 -15.77
C ASN A 37 1.70 7.90 -14.52
N TYR A 38 2.32 7.69 -13.36
CA TYR A 38 1.80 8.16 -12.08
C TYR A 38 1.70 9.69 -11.99
N HIS A 39 2.61 10.44 -12.62
CA HIS A 39 2.55 11.90 -12.63
C HIS A 39 1.41 12.42 -13.49
N GLU A 40 1.09 11.76 -14.61
CA GLU A 40 -0.07 12.09 -15.44
C GLU A 40 -1.38 11.95 -14.67
N VAL A 41 -1.54 10.86 -13.92
CA VAL A 41 -2.71 10.64 -13.05
C VAL A 41 -2.73 11.65 -11.90
N GLN A 42 -1.58 11.92 -11.29
CA GLN A 42 -1.48 12.89 -10.20
C GLN A 42 -1.88 14.30 -10.66
N ARG A 43 -1.48 14.73 -11.86
CA ARG A 43 -1.91 16.03 -12.40
C ARG A 43 -3.42 16.15 -12.52
N VAL A 44 -4.13 15.06 -12.84
CA VAL A 44 -5.60 15.04 -12.84
C VAL A 44 -6.14 15.18 -11.41
N TYR A 45 -5.51 14.52 -10.43
CA TYR A 45 -5.88 14.66 -9.01
C TYR A 45 -5.67 16.09 -8.49
N ASP A 46 -4.63 16.77 -8.96
CA ASP A 46 -4.29 18.13 -8.56
C ASP A 46 -5.15 19.18 -9.29
N GLY A 47 -6.08 18.77 -10.16
CA GLY A 47 -6.95 19.67 -10.92
C GLY A 47 -6.27 20.35 -12.11
N GLY A 48 -5.10 19.87 -12.52
CA GLY A 48 -4.37 20.40 -13.66
C GLY A 48 -5.04 20.09 -15.01
N LEU A 49 -4.78 20.94 -15.99
CA LEU A 49 -5.14 20.65 -17.39
C LEU A 49 -4.33 19.45 -17.87
N SER A 50 -5.03 18.47 -18.41
CA SER A 50 -4.46 17.24 -18.99
C SER A 50 -4.93 17.13 -20.43
N GLU A 51 -4.09 16.71 -21.36
CA GLU A 51 -4.48 16.48 -22.77
C GLU A 51 -5.39 15.25 -22.95
N MET A 52 -5.74 14.57 -21.85
CA MET A 52 -6.68 13.44 -21.84
C MET A 52 -8.09 13.86 -22.30
N ASN A 53 -8.91 12.91 -22.73
CA ASN A 53 -10.33 13.18 -22.97
C ASN A 53 -11.14 13.25 -21.66
N ASP A 54 -12.35 13.81 -21.74
CA ASP A 54 -13.20 14.01 -20.55
C ASP A 54 -13.62 12.71 -19.86
N ASP A 55 -13.87 11.65 -20.64
CA ASP A 55 -14.24 10.35 -20.08
C ASP A 55 -13.11 9.75 -19.24
N LEU A 56 -11.87 9.79 -19.75
CA LEU A 56 -10.71 9.29 -19.02
C LEU A 56 -10.45 10.11 -17.76
N ARG A 57 -10.58 11.44 -17.82
CA ARG A 57 -10.50 12.31 -16.65
C ARG A 57 -11.55 11.92 -15.60
N ARG A 58 -12.81 11.75 -16.01
CA ARG A 58 -13.91 11.35 -15.11
C ARG A 58 -13.60 10.01 -14.44
N HIS A 59 -13.21 9.00 -15.21
CA HIS A 59 -12.86 7.68 -14.66
C HIS A 59 -11.70 7.74 -13.67
N ILE A 60 -10.66 8.55 -13.94
CA ILE A 60 -9.54 8.75 -13.01
C ILE A 60 -10.03 9.37 -11.70
N THR A 61 -10.90 10.39 -11.77
CA THR A 61 -11.51 11.02 -10.59
C THR A 61 -12.40 10.06 -9.81
N ASP A 62 -13.21 9.25 -10.48
CA ASP A 62 -14.06 8.24 -9.84
C ASP A 62 -13.21 7.20 -9.09
N LEU A 63 -12.10 6.76 -9.70
CA LEU A 63 -11.14 5.86 -9.07
C LEU A 63 -10.47 6.50 -7.84
N ARG A 64 -10.19 7.81 -7.88
CA ARG A 64 -9.71 8.53 -6.69
C ARG A 64 -10.72 8.48 -5.56
N GLY A 65 -12.01 8.69 -5.87
CA GLY A 65 -13.09 8.59 -4.89
C GLY A 65 -13.13 7.23 -4.19
N ALA A 66 -13.01 6.14 -4.98
CA ALA A 66 -12.92 4.79 -4.44
C ALA A 66 -11.67 4.58 -3.57
N PHE A 67 -10.51 5.09 -4.00
CA PHE A 67 -9.27 5.04 -3.22
C PHE A 67 -9.41 5.75 -1.87
N LEU A 68 -9.98 6.96 -1.82
CA LEU A 68 -10.13 7.71 -0.57
C LEU A 68 -10.98 6.95 0.44
N VAL A 69 -12.04 6.28 -0.01
CA VAL A 69 -12.90 5.45 0.82
C VAL A 69 -12.16 4.21 1.34
N LEU A 70 -11.37 3.55 0.49
CA LEU A 70 -10.53 2.42 0.90
C LEU A 70 -9.43 2.82 1.89
N ASN A 71 -8.76 3.95 1.64
CA ASN A 71 -7.70 4.46 2.50
C ASN A 71 -8.25 4.82 3.89
N ALA A 72 -9.40 5.48 3.97
CA ALA A 72 -10.06 5.75 5.26
C ALA A 72 -10.41 4.46 6.02
N ALA A 73 -10.85 3.42 5.31
CA ALA A 73 -11.09 2.11 5.90
C ALA A 73 -9.81 1.44 6.39
N ARG A 74 -8.70 1.57 5.63
CA ARG A 74 -7.37 1.06 5.98
C ARG A 74 -6.84 1.71 7.25
N GLU A 75 -6.96 3.03 7.37
CA GLU A 75 -6.59 3.78 8.57
C GLU A 75 -7.40 3.33 9.78
N LYS A 76 -8.73 3.20 9.63
CA LYS A 76 -9.61 2.73 10.71
C LYS A 76 -9.28 1.30 11.19
N ARG A 77 -8.81 0.43 10.31
CA ARG A 77 -8.36 -0.94 10.66
C ARG A 77 -7.01 -0.95 11.40
N GLY A 78 -6.30 0.18 11.44
CA GLY A 78 -4.99 0.23 12.07
C GLY A 78 -3.90 -0.47 11.25
N ALA A 79 -3.99 -0.39 9.92
CA ALA A 79 -2.90 -0.87 9.08
C ALA A 79 -1.62 -0.10 9.41
N LEU A 80 -0.50 -0.81 9.48
CA LEU A 80 0.79 -0.20 9.77
C LEU A 80 1.14 0.79 8.65
N ASP A 81 1.47 2.03 9.03
CA ASP A 81 1.81 3.12 8.09
C ASP A 81 3.27 3.56 8.27
N LEU A 82 4.19 2.72 7.76
CA LEU A 82 5.61 3.05 7.77
C LEU A 82 5.95 3.98 6.61
N ASP A 83 6.57 5.10 6.92
CA ASP A 83 7.15 6.01 5.93
C ASP A 83 8.60 5.60 5.67
N VAL A 84 8.79 4.74 4.69
CA VAL A 84 10.11 4.25 4.27
C VAL A 84 10.50 4.98 2.98
N VAL A 85 11.57 5.78 3.07
CA VAL A 85 12.10 6.49 1.91
C VAL A 85 12.83 5.50 1.01
N GLU A 86 12.17 5.07 -0.07
CA GLU A 86 12.82 4.37 -1.18
C GLU A 86 13.76 5.33 -1.92
N ARG A 87 14.87 4.81 -2.47
CA ARG A 87 15.83 5.60 -3.26
C ARG A 87 15.82 5.13 -4.71
N GLU A 88 15.72 6.09 -5.63
CA GLU A 88 15.88 5.86 -7.06
C GLU A 88 17.36 6.13 -7.44
N ILE A 89 17.97 5.18 -8.15
CA ILE A 89 19.32 5.30 -8.70
C ILE A 89 19.18 5.62 -10.17
N LYS A 90 19.67 6.79 -10.59
CA LYS A 90 19.75 7.18 -12.00
C LYS A 90 21.13 6.82 -12.54
N LEU A 91 21.14 6.08 -13.64
CA LEU A 91 22.36 5.72 -14.35
C LEU A 91 22.59 6.68 -15.52
N ASP A 92 23.85 6.96 -15.82
CA ASP A 92 24.25 7.65 -17.05
C ASP A 92 24.27 6.69 -18.26
N GLU A 93 24.61 7.22 -19.43
CA GLU A 93 24.70 6.45 -20.69
C GLU A 93 25.77 5.35 -20.65
N ASN A 94 26.75 5.45 -19.75
CA ASN A 94 27.81 4.47 -19.54
C ASN A 94 27.44 3.43 -18.47
N GLY A 95 26.24 3.50 -17.89
CA GLY A 95 25.78 2.63 -16.81
C GLY A 95 26.34 2.98 -15.44
N GLN A 96 26.97 4.14 -15.27
CA GLN A 96 27.49 4.61 -13.98
C GLN A 96 26.43 5.38 -13.19
N VAL A 97 26.53 5.37 -11.86
CA VAL A 97 25.59 6.08 -10.98
C VAL A 97 25.74 7.59 -11.15
N ALA A 98 24.73 8.22 -11.77
CA ALA A 98 24.67 9.66 -11.95
C ALA A 98 24.09 10.37 -10.72
N SER A 99 23.05 9.80 -10.11
CA SER A 99 22.47 10.35 -8.88
C SER A 99 21.67 9.32 -8.10
N ILE A 100 21.50 9.57 -6.80
CA ILE A 100 20.64 8.81 -5.89
C ILE A 100 19.68 9.81 -5.25
N THR A 101 18.39 9.69 -5.56
CA THR A 101 17.36 10.62 -5.05
C THR A 101 16.26 9.85 -4.33
N PRO A 102 15.64 10.42 -3.27
CA PRO A 102 14.41 9.87 -2.71
C PRO A 102 13.35 9.67 -3.80
N ARG A 103 12.70 8.51 -3.79
CA ARG A 103 11.59 8.24 -4.69
C ARG A 103 10.35 8.94 -4.18
N GLU A 104 9.67 9.65 -5.06
CA GLU A 104 8.42 10.33 -4.73
C GLU A 104 7.27 9.33 -4.55
N ARG A 105 6.46 9.52 -3.51
CA ARG A 105 5.28 8.70 -3.22
C ARG A 105 3.98 9.50 -3.35
N LEU A 106 3.54 9.64 -4.60
CA LEU A 106 2.28 10.29 -5.00
C LEU A 106 1.02 9.52 -4.58
N ASP A 107 -0.12 10.21 -4.49
CA ASP A 107 -1.43 9.59 -4.24
C ASP A 107 -1.89 8.67 -5.39
N SER A 108 -1.45 8.95 -6.61
CA SER A 108 -1.65 8.04 -7.75
C SER A 108 -0.96 6.69 -7.57
N HIS A 109 0.20 6.62 -6.88
CA HIS A 109 0.82 5.35 -6.51
C HIS A 109 -0.04 4.62 -5.48
N LYS A 110 -0.44 5.31 -4.41
CA LYS A 110 -1.27 4.74 -3.32
C LYS A 110 -2.61 4.21 -3.85
N THR A 111 -3.20 4.89 -4.84
CA THR A 111 -4.45 4.45 -5.48
C THR A 111 -4.31 3.06 -6.11
N ILE A 112 -3.25 2.85 -6.89
CA ILE A 112 -3.00 1.54 -7.50
C ILE A 112 -2.61 0.50 -6.44
N GLU A 113 -1.79 0.86 -5.46
CA GLU A 113 -1.44 -0.02 -4.33
C GLU A 113 -2.70 -0.56 -3.65
N GLU A 114 -3.64 0.32 -3.29
CA GLU A 114 -4.84 -0.07 -2.55
C GLU A 114 -5.80 -0.93 -3.38
N PHE A 115 -5.91 -0.69 -4.68
CA PHE A 115 -6.68 -1.55 -5.58
C PHE A 115 -6.06 -2.93 -5.76
N MET A 116 -4.73 -3.01 -5.85
CA MET A 116 -4.04 -4.31 -5.92
C MET A 116 -4.20 -5.07 -4.60
N ILE A 117 -4.12 -4.39 -3.45
CA ILE A 117 -4.41 -5.00 -2.15
C ILE A 117 -5.83 -5.55 -2.12
N LEU A 118 -6.83 -4.75 -2.51
CA LEU A 118 -8.23 -5.18 -2.54
C LEU A 118 -8.43 -6.42 -3.44
N ALA A 119 -7.83 -6.43 -4.63
CA ALA A 119 -7.90 -7.56 -5.54
C ALA A 119 -7.25 -8.83 -4.95
N ASN A 120 -6.11 -8.69 -4.27
CA ASN A 120 -5.43 -9.80 -3.61
C ASN A 120 -6.24 -10.36 -2.43
N VAL A 121 -6.85 -9.49 -1.61
CA VAL A 121 -7.77 -9.93 -0.55
C VAL A 121 -8.96 -10.68 -1.16
N ALA A 122 -9.58 -10.12 -2.21
CA ALA A 122 -10.69 -10.78 -2.89
C ALA A 122 -10.29 -12.16 -3.46
N ALA A 123 -9.09 -12.29 -4.00
CA ALA A 123 -8.59 -13.56 -4.53
C ALA A 123 -8.37 -14.59 -3.40
N ALA A 124 -7.71 -14.20 -2.31
CA ALA A 124 -7.47 -15.05 -1.15
C ALA A 124 -8.79 -15.56 -0.56
N GLU A 125 -9.74 -14.66 -0.28
CA GLU A 125 -11.03 -15.05 0.28
C GLU A 125 -11.84 -15.93 -0.71
N THR A 126 -11.75 -15.71 -2.03
CA THR A 126 -12.45 -16.55 -3.02
C THR A 126 -11.89 -17.96 -3.11
N LEU A 127 -10.58 -18.12 -2.91
CA LEU A 127 -9.92 -19.42 -2.90
C LEU A 127 -10.23 -20.17 -1.60
N GLU A 128 -10.24 -19.46 -0.48
CA GLU A 128 -10.64 -19.99 0.84
C GLU A 128 -12.10 -20.44 0.84
N GLU A 129 -13.05 -19.64 0.34
CA GLU A 129 -14.47 -20.00 0.22
C GLU A 129 -14.73 -21.25 -0.64
N LYS A 130 -13.78 -21.63 -1.50
CA LYS A 130 -13.88 -22.78 -2.41
C LYS A 130 -13.02 -23.96 -1.95
N ASP A 131 -12.39 -23.87 -0.78
CA ASP A 131 -11.46 -24.87 -0.27
C ASP A 131 -10.37 -25.24 -1.28
N VAL A 132 -9.92 -24.26 -2.08
CA VAL A 132 -8.87 -24.47 -3.08
C VAL A 132 -7.52 -24.26 -2.41
N PRO A 133 -6.62 -25.27 -2.38
CA PRO A 133 -5.26 -25.09 -1.88
C PRO A 133 -4.56 -23.97 -2.66
N ALA A 134 -4.06 -22.97 -1.95
CA ALA A 134 -3.47 -21.78 -2.54
C ALA A 134 -2.28 -21.29 -1.71
N MET A 135 -1.37 -20.54 -2.33
CA MET A 135 -0.29 -19.89 -1.60
C MET A 135 -0.74 -18.52 -1.10
N TYR A 136 -0.77 -18.35 0.22
CA TYR A 136 -1.06 -17.08 0.88
C TYR A 136 0.21 -16.31 1.18
N ARG A 137 0.14 -14.98 1.07
CA ARG A 137 1.20 -14.08 1.52
C ARG A 137 0.97 -13.76 3.00
N VAL A 138 1.66 -14.50 3.88
CA VAL A 138 1.47 -14.41 5.33
C VAL A 138 2.52 -13.49 5.94
N HIS A 139 2.06 -12.59 6.81
CA HIS A 139 2.91 -11.75 7.66
C HIS A 139 2.61 -12.05 9.13
N GLU A 140 3.54 -12.73 9.79
CA GLU A 140 3.41 -13.03 11.23
C GLU A 140 3.64 -11.79 12.08
N PRO A 141 3.13 -11.77 13.33
CA PRO A 141 3.58 -10.79 14.30
C PRO A 141 5.10 -10.90 14.54
N PRO A 142 5.75 -9.81 14.99
CA PRO A 142 7.16 -9.87 15.40
C PRO A 142 7.36 -10.88 16.54
N SER A 143 8.53 -11.51 16.60
CA SER A 143 8.88 -12.40 17.72
C SER A 143 8.87 -11.64 19.04
N ALA A 144 8.61 -12.33 20.16
CA ALA A 144 8.57 -11.72 21.49
C ALA A 144 9.89 -10.98 21.83
N GLU A 145 11.02 -11.56 21.43
CA GLU A 145 12.35 -10.95 21.58
C GLU A 145 12.48 -9.64 20.79
N LYS A 146 12.11 -9.63 19.50
CA LYS A 146 12.14 -8.42 18.67
C LYS A 146 11.19 -7.34 19.19
N ALA A 147 10.00 -7.74 19.65
CA ALA A 147 9.04 -6.81 20.25
C ALA A 147 9.56 -6.20 21.56
N ALA A 148 10.18 -6.99 22.43
CA ALA A 148 10.77 -6.52 23.68
C ALA A 148 11.97 -5.58 23.43
N ALA A 149 12.82 -5.91 22.45
CA ALA A 149 13.93 -5.05 22.04
C ALA A 149 13.43 -3.69 21.51
N LEU A 150 12.39 -3.69 20.67
CA LEU A 150 11.77 -2.48 20.16
C LEU A 150 11.17 -1.64 21.31
N GLN A 151 10.44 -2.25 22.24
CA GLN A 151 9.88 -1.55 23.41
C GLN A 151 10.97 -0.92 24.29
N THR A 152 12.06 -1.66 24.54
CA THR A 152 13.22 -1.17 25.32
C THR A 152 13.84 0.05 24.64
N PHE A 153 14.05 0.00 23.33
CA PHE A 153 14.59 1.11 22.57
C PHE A 153 13.67 2.33 22.62
N LEU A 154 12.38 2.15 22.35
CA LEU A 154 11.40 3.25 22.43
C LEU A 154 11.36 3.87 23.83
N GLY A 155 11.47 3.04 24.88
CA GLY A 155 11.59 3.49 26.26
C GLY A 155 12.78 4.41 26.50
N SER A 156 13.94 4.14 25.89
CA SER A 156 15.13 5.01 25.97
C SER A 156 14.91 6.39 25.32
N LEU A 157 13.94 6.49 24.40
CA LEU A 157 13.51 7.74 23.78
C LEU A 157 12.38 8.44 24.56
N GLY A 158 11.96 7.87 25.70
CA GLY A 158 10.83 8.37 26.49
C GLY A 158 9.45 7.99 25.90
N ILE A 159 9.40 7.05 24.96
CA ILE A 159 8.19 6.64 24.26
C ILE A 159 7.72 5.30 24.82
N LYS A 160 6.50 5.28 25.37
CA LYS A 160 5.86 4.04 25.84
C LYS A 160 5.01 3.46 24.71
N ALA A 161 5.30 2.22 24.32
CA ALA A 161 4.61 1.53 23.23
C ALA A 161 4.09 0.16 23.66
N GLY A 162 2.82 -0.11 23.38
CA GLY A 162 2.15 -1.37 23.71
C GLY A 162 1.49 -1.38 25.09
N LYS A 163 0.63 -2.38 25.31
CA LYS A 163 -0.03 -2.67 26.59
C LYS A 163 0.13 -4.15 26.93
N ASN A 164 0.38 -4.46 28.20
CA ASN A 164 0.49 -5.84 28.71
C ASN A 164 1.51 -6.70 27.92
N GLY A 165 2.65 -6.12 27.55
CA GLY A 165 3.71 -6.82 26.80
C GLY A 165 3.37 -7.16 25.34
N LYS A 166 2.21 -6.72 24.82
CA LYS A 166 1.84 -6.87 23.41
C LYS A 166 1.94 -5.54 22.69
N LEU A 167 2.57 -5.56 21.53
CA LEU A 167 2.70 -4.41 20.63
C LEU A 167 1.75 -4.62 19.45
N ARG A 168 0.63 -3.88 19.41
CA ARG A 168 -0.33 -3.93 18.29
C ARG A 168 0.01 -2.86 17.26
N ASN A 169 -0.46 -3.02 16.03
CA ASN A 169 -0.24 -2.02 14.97
C ASN A 169 -0.71 -0.62 15.38
N ASN A 170 -1.84 -0.49 16.09
CA ASN A 170 -2.30 0.80 16.61
C ASN A 170 -1.33 1.45 17.59
N ASP A 171 -0.66 0.65 18.43
CA ASP A 171 0.35 1.16 19.36
C ASP A 171 1.58 1.66 18.56
N ILE A 172 1.96 0.93 17.49
CA ILE A 172 3.05 1.31 16.60
C ILE A 172 2.71 2.57 15.82
N ASN A 173 1.50 2.68 15.26
CA ASN A 173 1.05 3.88 14.55
C ASN A 173 1.05 5.10 15.48
N ALA A 174 0.61 4.97 16.73
CA ALA A 174 0.69 6.05 17.71
C ALA A 174 2.13 6.52 17.96
N VAL A 175 3.09 5.59 18.00
CA VAL A 175 4.52 5.92 18.10
C VAL A 175 4.99 6.66 16.85
N LEU A 176 4.64 6.17 15.66
CA LEU A 176 5.00 6.79 14.38
C LEU A 176 4.46 8.21 14.27
N ASP A 177 3.23 8.44 14.71
CA ASP A 177 2.61 9.77 14.75
C ASP A 177 3.29 10.69 15.78
N GLN A 178 3.67 10.18 16.95
CA GLN A 178 4.38 10.95 17.97
C GLN A 178 5.75 11.46 17.48
N VAL A 179 6.45 10.66 16.66
CA VAL A 179 7.79 11.02 16.17
C VAL A 179 7.75 11.75 14.83
N ARG A 180 6.58 11.87 14.20
CA ARG A 180 6.40 12.50 12.88
C ARG A 180 6.93 13.93 12.88
N GLY A 181 7.72 14.27 11.86
CA GLY A 181 8.34 15.60 11.73
C GLY A 181 9.54 15.86 12.67
N THR A 182 9.89 14.90 13.54
CA THR A 182 11.09 15.02 14.40
C THR A 182 12.32 14.43 13.71
N PRO A 183 13.55 14.82 14.11
CA PRO A 183 14.79 14.21 13.60
C PRO A 183 14.90 12.70 13.88
N ARG A 184 14.10 12.16 14.81
CA ARG A 184 14.09 10.74 15.19
C ARG A 184 13.17 9.89 14.32
N ALA A 185 12.33 10.50 13.48
CA ALA A 185 11.31 9.80 12.69
C ALA A 185 11.89 8.68 11.82
N GLY A 186 12.97 8.97 11.08
CA GLY A 186 13.59 7.99 10.17
C GLY A 186 14.15 6.79 10.92
N MET A 187 14.88 7.02 12.01
CA MET A 187 15.43 5.95 12.85
C MET A 187 14.34 5.07 13.46
N VAL A 188 13.25 5.68 13.94
CA VAL A 188 12.13 4.93 14.54
C VAL A 188 11.38 4.10 13.50
N ASN A 189 11.13 4.65 12.30
CA ASN A 189 10.54 3.89 11.17
C ASN A 189 11.40 2.67 10.83
N GLU A 190 12.72 2.85 10.72
CA GLU A 190 13.63 1.76 10.36
C GLU A 190 13.69 0.66 11.43
N LEU A 191 13.70 1.04 12.71
CA LEU A 191 13.71 0.06 13.80
C LEU A 191 12.40 -0.72 13.89
N ILE A 192 11.26 -0.05 13.72
CA ILE A 192 9.96 -0.71 13.65
C ILE A 192 9.94 -1.71 12.49
N LEU A 193 10.44 -1.32 11.31
CA LEU A 193 10.53 -2.18 10.14
C LEU A 193 11.42 -3.41 10.41
N ARG A 194 12.59 -3.24 11.02
CA ARG A 194 13.52 -4.34 11.35
C ARG A 194 12.95 -5.30 12.41
N ALA A 195 12.09 -4.80 13.29
CA ALA A 195 11.40 -5.63 14.28
C ALA A 195 10.32 -6.52 13.63
N GLN A 196 9.75 -6.13 12.48
CA GLN A 196 8.74 -6.93 11.79
C GLN A 196 9.27 -8.30 11.34
N SER A 197 8.37 -9.27 11.30
CA SER A 197 8.63 -10.57 10.66
C SER A 197 8.61 -10.41 9.15
N GLN A 198 9.49 -11.10 8.43
CA GLN A 198 9.44 -11.09 6.98
C GLN A 198 8.21 -11.83 6.49
N ALA A 199 7.52 -11.27 5.49
CA ALA A 199 6.40 -11.95 4.86
C ALA A 199 6.90 -13.18 4.06
N ARG A 200 6.18 -14.29 4.19
CA ARG A 200 6.45 -15.56 3.49
C ARG A 200 5.24 -16.02 2.70
N TYR A 201 5.48 -16.94 1.75
CA TYR A 201 4.39 -17.66 1.11
C TYR A 201 4.16 -18.97 1.87
N SER A 202 2.90 -19.25 2.25
CA SER A 202 2.48 -20.46 2.96
C SER A 202 1.16 -20.97 2.37
N PRO A 203 0.94 -22.29 2.26
CA PRO A 203 -0.37 -22.87 2.02
C PRO A 203 -1.38 -22.50 3.10
#